data_AF-A0A1Y1RWD2-F1
#
_entry.id   AF-A0A1Y1RWD2-F1
#
_cell.length_a   1.000
_cell.length_b   1.000
_cell.length_c   1.000
_cell.angle_alpha   90.00
_cell.angle_beta   90.00
_cell.angle_gamma   90.00
#
_symmetry.space_group_name_H-M   'P 1'
#
loop_
_entity.id
_entity.type
_entity.pdbx_description
1 polymer ?
#
loop_
_entity_poly.entity_id
_entity_poly.type
_entity_poly.pdbx_seq_one_letter_code
_entity_poly.pdbx_strand_id
1 'polypeptide(L)'
;MLLFFLLTAGLPGQENKGLRTRADELLRENRPAEALPLYISAKEQNPRDPDIYRNLGYVYELLGDYENAVKTYQQGSTVATLDKDIFYNAMGRCLFRLERFGEAEAQYDKALDYNPSNYAVYVNRANVRVELREYQKAINDYSSYLSLERSPQQETEIRRMLGLLQEILEEEKARIAAEDAKRREEEARQKALLDSVLSSLDDVGEETQSLSAGTEGIEEPDVIIELVE
;
A
#
# COMPACT_ATOMS: atom_id res chain seq x y z
N MET A 1 55.72 -3.72 -58.95
CA MET A 1 54.53 -4.57 -58.71
C MET A 1 53.58 -3.77 -57.84
N LEU A 2 52.69 -3.00 -58.48
CA LEU A 2 51.60 -2.28 -57.82
C LEU A 2 50.52 -3.28 -57.42
N LEU A 3 50.09 -3.27 -56.17
CA LEU A 3 48.78 -3.77 -55.77
C LEU A 3 48.21 -2.84 -54.70
N PHE A 4 47.14 -2.20 -55.13
CA PHE A 4 46.30 -1.21 -54.48
C PHE A 4 45.13 -1.93 -53.78
N PHE A 5 44.47 -1.24 -52.84
CA PHE A 5 43.08 -1.42 -52.37
C PHE A 5 42.82 -2.59 -51.38
N LEU A 6 42.10 -2.44 -50.25
CA LEU A 6 41.12 -1.44 -49.82
C LEU A 6 41.18 -1.21 -48.29
N LEU A 7 41.49 0.03 -47.93
CA LEU A 7 40.99 0.68 -46.72
C LEU A 7 39.46 0.80 -46.92
N THR A 8 38.65 0.05 -46.17
CA THR A 8 37.20 0.27 -46.19
C THR A 8 36.90 1.56 -45.45
N ALA A 9 36.82 2.65 -46.21
CA ALA A 9 36.19 3.88 -45.80
C ALA A 9 34.75 3.56 -45.38
N GLY A 10 34.48 3.68 -44.08
CA GLY A 10 33.11 3.81 -43.60
C GLY A 10 32.48 5.04 -44.24
N LEU A 11 31.21 4.93 -44.63
CA LEU A 11 30.44 6.00 -45.25
C LEU A 11 30.50 7.29 -44.39
N PRO A 12 30.85 8.45 -44.97
CA PRO A 12 30.84 9.72 -44.26
C PRO A 12 29.37 10.11 -43.98
N GLY A 13 28.96 9.98 -42.72
CA GLY A 13 27.60 10.27 -42.25
C GLY A 13 27.10 9.41 -41.08
N GLN A 14 27.83 8.36 -40.69
CA GLN A 14 27.49 7.48 -39.55
C GLN A 14 28.59 7.46 -38.46
N GLU A 15 29.53 8.38 -38.50
CA GLU A 15 30.68 8.41 -37.59
C GLU A 15 30.30 9.04 -36.25
N ASN A 16 30.07 8.14 -35.27
CA ASN A 16 30.04 8.38 -33.83
C ASN A 16 28.74 9.01 -33.25
N LYS A 17 27.59 8.40 -33.54
CA LYS A 17 26.43 8.52 -32.63
C LYS A 17 26.85 7.94 -31.27
N GLY A 18 26.83 8.75 -30.21
CA GLY A 18 27.17 8.31 -28.86
C GLY A 18 26.40 7.06 -28.45
N LEU A 19 26.97 6.22 -27.58
CA LEU A 19 26.39 4.92 -27.19
C LEU A 19 24.91 5.02 -26.79
N ARG A 20 24.54 6.10 -26.08
CA ARG A 20 23.15 6.43 -25.72
C ARG A 20 22.23 6.53 -26.95
N THR A 21 22.63 7.26 -27.98
CA THR A 21 21.84 7.45 -29.21
C THR A 21 21.62 6.13 -29.95
N ARG A 22 22.63 5.25 -30.02
CA ARG A 22 22.49 3.93 -30.61
C ARG A 22 21.57 3.03 -29.79
N ALA A 23 21.62 3.14 -28.46
CA ALA A 23 20.70 2.42 -27.58
C ALA A 23 19.25 2.94 -27.72
N ASP A 24 19.06 4.25 -27.87
CA ASP A 24 17.75 4.87 -28.16
C ASP A 24 17.17 4.34 -29.49
N GLU A 25 18.01 4.14 -30.52
CA GLU A 25 17.59 3.57 -31.81
C GLU A 25 17.09 2.14 -31.67
N LEU A 26 17.83 1.30 -30.95
CA LEU A 26 17.40 -0.08 -30.68
C LEU A 26 16.09 -0.13 -29.87
N LEU A 27 15.88 0.80 -28.94
CA LEU A 27 14.60 0.88 -28.23
C LEU A 27 13.44 1.26 -29.16
N ARG A 28 13.65 2.20 -30.10
CA ARG A 28 12.64 2.57 -31.10
C ARG A 28 12.30 1.40 -32.02
N GLU A 29 13.25 0.49 -32.27
CA GLU A 29 13.06 -0.77 -32.99
C GLU A 29 12.47 -1.89 -32.12
N ASN A 30 12.11 -1.62 -30.87
CA ASN A 30 11.62 -2.61 -29.89
C ASN A 30 12.61 -3.77 -29.62
N ARG A 31 13.91 -3.44 -29.55
CA ARG A 31 15.02 -4.39 -29.28
C ARG A 31 15.69 -4.10 -27.92
N PRO A 32 14.98 -4.23 -26.79
CA PRO A 32 15.49 -3.82 -25.47
C PRO A 32 16.71 -4.64 -25.01
N ALA A 33 16.76 -5.94 -25.35
CA ALA A 33 17.88 -6.81 -24.96
C ALA A 33 19.21 -6.36 -25.59
N GLU A 34 19.17 -5.82 -26.80
CA GLU A 34 20.36 -5.32 -27.50
C GLU A 34 20.72 -3.88 -27.07
N ALA A 35 19.71 -3.09 -26.66
CA ALA A 35 19.93 -1.76 -26.12
C ALA A 35 20.60 -1.78 -24.73
N LEU A 36 20.30 -2.79 -23.91
CA LEU A 36 20.79 -2.93 -22.53
C LEU A 36 22.31 -2.75 -22.39
N PRO A 37 23.17 -3.53 -23.07
CA PRO A 37 24.62 -3.38 -22.93
C PRO A 37 25.12 -2.00 -23.39
N LEU A 38 24.47 -1.38 -24.37
CA LEU A 38 24.84 -0.03 -24.82
C LEU A 38 24.52 1.04 -23.77
N TYR A 39 23.39 0.92 -23.06
CA TYR A 39 23.07 1.81 -21.96
C TYR A 39 23.98 1.62 -20.75
N ILE A 40 24.36 0.38 -20.43
CA ILE A 40 25.34 0.10 -19.36
C ILE A 40 26.66 0.81 -19.67
N SER A 41 27.18 0.63 -20.89
CA SER A 41 28.41 1.32 -21.32
C SER A 41 28.25 2.85 -21.41
N ALA A 42 27.08 3.34 -21.81
CA ALA A 42 26.79 4.78 -21.83
C ALA A 42 26.83 5.38 -20.42
N LYS A 43 26.28 4.66 -19.43
CA LYS A 43 26.31 5.06 -18.01
C LYS A 43 27.74 5.16 -17.48
N GLU A 44 28.61 4.23 -17.85
CA GLU A 44 30.03 4.26 -17.46
C GLU A 44 30.76 5.49 -18.04
N GLN A 45 30.44 5.88 -19.27
CA GLN A 45 31.04 7.05 -19.93
C GLN A 45 30.52 8.37 -19.36
N ASN A 46 29.22 8.46 -19.08
CA ASN A 46 28.56 9.69 -18.65
C ASN A 46 27.70 9.44 -17.39
N PRO A 47 28.31 9.17 -16.23
CA PRO A 47 27.58 8.78 -15.01
C PRO A 47 26.77 9.92 -14.36
N ARG A 48 26.78 11.12 -14.93
CA ARG A 48 26.01 12.28 -14.44
C ARG A 48 24.85 12.66 -15.36
N ASP A 49 24.60 11.89 -16.42
CA ASP A 49 23.47 12.12 -17.31
C ASP A 49 22.22 11.38 -16.79
N PRO A 50 21.21 12.09 -16.24
CA PRO A 50 20.00 11.46 -15.72
C PRO A 50 19.18 10.74 -16.81
N ASP A 51 19.27 11.16 -18.08
CA ASP A 51 18.52 10.53 -19.17
C ASP A 51 18.99 9.08 -19.40
N ILE A 52 20.28 8.80 -19.19
CA ILE A 52 20.83 7.45 -19.29
C ILE A 52 20.19 6.54 -18.24
N TYR A 53 20.08 7.00 -16.99
CA TYR A 53 19.44 6.21 -15.93
C TYR A 53 17.95 6.02 -16.19
N ARG A 54 17.26 7.05 -16.69
CA ARG A 54 15.85 6.94 -17.04
C ARG A 54 15.64 5.87 -18.12
N ASN A 55 16.40 5.95 -19.20
CA ASN A 55 16.26 5.01 -20.31
C ASN A 55 16.75 3.60 -19.94
N LEU A 56 17.85 3.47 -19.21
CA LEU A 56 18.35 2.17 -18.75
C LEU A 56 17.37 1.49 -17.79
N GLY A 57 16.77 2.25 -16.85
CA GLY A 57 15.72 1.75 -15.97
C GLY A 57 14.51 1.26 -16.78
N TYR A 58 14.12 1.99 -17.82
CA TYR A 58 13.04 1.59 -18.71
C TYR A 58 13.37 0.32 -19.51
N VAL A 59 14.63 0.15 -19.95
CA VAL A 59 15.08 -1.11 -20.57
C VAL A 59 14.93 -2.28 -19.59
N TYR A 60 15.34 -2.12 -18.34
CA TYR A 60 15.13 -3.15 -17.32
C TYR A 60 13.64 -3.45 -17.09
N GLU A 61 12.76 -2.43 -17.06
CA GLU A 61 11.30 -2.61 -16.98
C GLU A 61 10.76 -3.46 -18.15
N LEU A 62 11.18 -3.16 -19.39
CA LEU A 62 10.76 -3.90 -20.58
C LEU A 62 11.22 -5.36 -20.57
N LEU A 63 12.38 -5.62 -19.95
CA LEU A 63 12.93 -6.97 -19.80
C LEU A 63 12.39 -7.71 -18.56
N GLY A 64 11.53 -7.07 -17.75
CA GLY A 64 10.95 -7.64 -16.54
C GLY A 64 11.90 -7.67 -15.34
N ASP A 65 13.07 -7.04 -15.42
CA ASP A 65 14.05 -6.98 -14.34
C ASP A 65 13.79 -5.75 -13.45
N TYR A 66 12.68 -5.80 -12.72
CA TYR A 66 12.20 -4.67 -11.92
C TYR A 66 13.16 -4.30 -10.78
N GLU A 67 13.92 -5.25 -10.23
CA GLU A 67 14.90 -4.96 -9.17
C GLU A 67 16.07 -4.10 -9.69
N ASN A 68 16.62 -4.42 -10.87
CA ASN A 68 17.65 -3.57 -11.47
C ASN A 68 17.07 -2.25 -11.99
N ALA A 69 15.81 -2.22 -12.42
CA ALA A 69 15.12 -0.98 -12.76
C ALA A 69 15.05 -0.04 -11.54
N VAL A 70 14.58 -0.52 -10.38
CA VAL A 70 14.52 0.29 -9.13
C VAL A 70 15.90 0.84 -8.77
N LYS A 71 16.94 0.01 -8.75
CA LYS A 71 18.31 0.46 -8.45
C LYS A 71 18.80 1.52 -9.43
N THR A 72 18.51 1.34 -10.72
CA THR A 72 18.94 2.27 -11.76
C THR A 72 18.21 3.60 -11.63
N TYR A 73 16.90 3.60 -11.39
CA TYR A 73 16.14 4.83 -11.17
C TYR A 73 16.57 5.54 -9.88
N GLN A 74 16.90 4.80 -8.83
CA GLN A 74 17.42 5.36 -7.59
C GLN A 74 18.77 6.06 -7.82
N GLN A 75 19.66 5.51 -8.66
CA GLN A 75 20.88 6.20 -9.06
C GLN A 75 20.55 7.45 -9.88
N GLY A 76 19.63 7.34 -10.85
CA GLY A 76 19.17 8.47 -11.65
C GLY A 76 18.62 9.64 -10.82
N SER A 77 17.84 9.35 -9.78
CA SER A 77 17.27 10.38 -8.90
C SER A 77 18.32 11.13 -8.07
N THR A 78 19.50 10.55 -7.86
CA THR A 78 20.62 11.22 -7.16
C THR A 78 21.38 12.19 -8.06
N VAL A 79 21.42 11.94 -9.37
CA VAL A 79 22.12 12.79 -10.34
C VAL A 79 21.19 13.81 -11.01
N ALA A 80 19.90 13.54 -11.06
CA ALA A 80 18.91 14.45 -11.61
C ALA A 80 18.80 15.74 -10.78
N THR A 81 18.79 16.88 -11.45
CA THR A 81 18.59 18.21 -10.83
C THR A 81 17.16 18.73 -11.04
N LEU A 82 16.49 18.25 -12.08
CA LEU A 82 15.10 18.55 -12.44
C LEU A 82 14.32 17.24 -12.62
N ASP A 83 12.99 17.34 -12.67
CA ASP A 83 12.08 16.22 -12.99
C ASP A 83 12.31 14.95 -12.16
N LYS A 84 12.70 15.14 -10.90
CA LYS A 84 12.98 14.04 -9.97
C LYS A 84 11.75 13.14 -9.75
N ASP A 85 10.54 13.71 -9.85
CA ASP A 85 9.27 12.99 -9.77
C ASP A 85 9.17 11.84 -10.77
N ILE A 86 9.77 11.98 -11.97
CA ILE A 86 9.78 10.91 -12.99
C ILE A 86 10.48 9.66 -12.46
N PHE A 87 11.61 9.82 -11.78
CA PHE A 87 12.37 8.70 -11.22
C PHE A 87 11.61 8.02 -10.08
N TYR A 88 11.02 8.81 -9.18
CA TYR A 88 10.24 8.28 -8.07
C TYR A 88 8.96 7.57 -8.54
N ASN A 89 8.26 8.13 -9.52
CA ASN A 89 7.13 7.47 -10.17
C ASN A 89 7.54 6.15 -10.82
N ALA A 90 8.67 6.12 -11.53
CA ALA A 90 9.16 4.91 -12.17
C ALA A 90 9.58 3.82 -11.16
N MET A 91 10.23 4.19 -10.06
CA MET A 91 10.51 3.27 -8.95
C MET A 91 9.21 2.72 -8.35
N GLY A 92 8.22 3.57 -8.10
CA GLY A 92 6.91 3.14 -7.60
C GLY A 92 6.25 2.10 -8.52
N ARG A 93 6.30 2.30 -9.84
CA ARG A 93 5.76 1.32 -10.80
C ARG A 93 6.49 -0.01 -10.73
N CYS A 94 7.82 0.01 -10.67
CA CYS A 94 8.61 -1.21 -10.57
C CYS A 94 8.33 -1.95 -9.26
N LEU A 95 8.24 -1.23 -8.13
CA LEU A 95 7.92 -1.79 -6.82
C LEU A 95 6.50 -2.38 -6.77
N PHE A 96 5.54 -1.76 -7.45
CA PHE A 96 4.21 -2.34 -7.62
C PHE A 96 4.27 -3.67 -8.37
N ARG A 97 5.07 -3.77 -9.44
CA ARG A 97 5.27 -5.04 -10.19
C ARG A 97 5.98 -6.12 -9.38
N LEU A 98 6.70 -5.72 -8.33
CA LEU A 98 7.34 -6.60 -7.34
C LEU A 98 6.42 -6.91 -6.14
N GLU A 99 5.16 -6.45 -6.15
CA GLU A 99 4.21 -6.58 -5.03
C GLU A 99 4.69 -5.93 -3.71
N ARG A 100 5.66 -5.00 -3.79
CA ARG A 100 6.21 -4.25 -2.67
C ARG A 100 5.41 -2.96 -2.46
N PHE A 101 4.12 -3.12 -2.17
CA PHE A 101 3.13 -2.03 -2.20
C PHE A 101 3.46 -0.86 -1.26
N GLY A 102 3.86 -1.12 -0.02
CA GLY A 102 4.22 -0.04 0.91
C GLY A 102 5.44 0.78 0.46
N GLU A 103 6.43 0.14 -0.17
CA GLU A 103 7.57 0.85 -0.73
C GLU A 103 7.20 1.62 -1.99
N ALA A 104 6.28 1.07 -2.81
CA ALA A 104 5.74 1.75 -3.97
C ALA A 104 4.99 3.03 -3.57
N GLU A 105 4.13 2.98 -2.55
CA GLU A 105 3.43 4.15 -2.02
C GLU A 105 4.44 5.24 -1.60
N ALA A 106 5.47 4.87 -0.85
CA ALA A 106 6.49 5.82 -0.40
C ALA A 106 7.25 6.50 -1.55
N GLN A 107 7.46 5.83 -2.70
CA GLN A 107 8.05 6.51 -3.86
C GLN A 107 7.05 7.41 -4.56
N TYR A 108 5.77 7.03 -4.65
CA TYR A 108 4.75 7.92 -5.22
C TYR A 108 4.52 9.17 -4.36
N ASP A 109 4.57 9.05 -3.04
CA ASP A 109 4.55 10.20 -2.13
C ASP A 109 5.70 11.16 -2.44
N LYS A 110 6.94 10.65 -2.52
CA LYS A 110 8.10 11.47 -2.92
C LYS A 110 7.92 12.10 -4.30
N ALA A 111 7.38 11.37 -5.28
CA ALA A 111 7.16 11.91 -6.61
C ALA A 111 6.21 13.13 -6.56
N LEU A 112 5.15 13.06 -5.77
CA LEU A 112 4.21 14.16 -5.58
C LEU A 112 4.78 15.29 -4.73
N ASP A 113 5.70 15.03 -3.81
CA ASP A 113 6.46 16.08 -3.11
C ASP A 113 7.29 16.93 -4.08
N TYR A 114 7.88 16.30 -5.11
CA TYR A 114 8.62 17.02 -6.15
C TYR A 114 7.72 17.68 -7.19
N ASN A 115 6.63 17.03 -7.58
CA ASN A 115 5.68 17.55 -8.57
C ASN A 115 4.23 17.18 -8.22
N PRO A 116 3.52 18.05 -7.48
CA PRO A 116 2.12 17.82 -7.12
C PRO A 116 1.16 17.80 -8.31
N SER A 117 1.59 18.29 -9.48
CA SER A 117 0.78 18.35 -10.71
C SER A 117 0.93 17.11 -11.59
N ASN A 118 1.77 16.15 -11.20
CA ASN A 118 1.95 14.91 -11.95
C ASN A 118 0.73 13.98 -11.73
N TYR A 119 -0.31 14.20 -12.51
CA TYR A 119 -1.59 13.50 -12.42
C TYR A 119 -1.44 11.96 -12.53
N ALA A 120 -0.46 11.47 -13.32
CA ALA A 120 -0.24 10.04 -13.51
C ALA A 120 0.18 9.34 -12.20
N VAL A 121 0.86 10.07 -11.30
CA VAL A 121 1.27 9.53 -10.00
C VAL A 121 0.06 9.28 -9.10
N TYR A 122 -0.97 10.12 -9.14
CA TYR A 122 -2.18 9.90 -8.34
C TYR A 122 -2.89 8.60 -8.74
N VAL A 123 -3.03 8.33 -10.05
CA VAL A 123 -3.61 7.06 -10.52
C VAL A 123 -2.78 5.86 -10.05
N ASN A 124 -1.45 5.94 -10.18
CA ASN A 124 -0.57 4.86 -9.78
C ASN A 124 -0.57 4.61 -8.26
N ARG A 125 -0.60 5.67 -7.45
CA ARG A 125 -0.68 5.58 -5.99
C ARG A 125 -2.05 5.09 -5.52
N ALA A 126 -3.12 5.52 -6.19
CA ALA A 126 -4.46 5.00 -5.94
C ALA A 126 -4.51 3.48 -6.14
N ASN A 127 -3.94 2.97 -7.25
CA ASN A 127 -3.87 1.53 -7.50
C ASN A 127 -3.12 0.78 -6.39
N VAL A 128 -1.97 1.30 -5.92
CA VAL A 128 -1.27 0.75 -4.74
C VAL A 128 -2.16 0.73 -3.50
N ARG A 129 -2.88 1.83 -3.23
CA ARG A 129 -3.75 1.95 -2.07
C ARG A 129 -4.96 1.01 -2.13
N VAL A 130 -5.43 0.67 -3.32
CA VAL A 130 -6.44 -0.39 -3.51
C VAL A 130 -5.88 -1.75 -3.07
N GLU A 131 -4.65 -2.10 -3.49
CA GLU A 131 -3.99 -3.34 -3.05
C GLU A 131 -3.75 -3.38 -1.55
N LEU A 132 -3.43 -2.23 -0.94
CA LEU A 132 -3.28 -2.08 0.51
C LEU A 132 -4.63 -2.00 1.27
N ARG A 133 -5.76 -2.05 0.57
CA ARG A 133 -7.12 -1.86 1.12
C ARG A 133 -7.36 -0.52 1.80
N GLU A 134 -6.56 0.49 1.47
CA GLU A 134 -6.71 1.87 1.95
C GLU A 134 -7.70 2.64 1.07
N TYR A 135 -8.92 2.13 0.95
CA TYR A 135 -9.91 2.58 -0.05
C TYR A 135 -10.22 4.07 0.02
N GLN A 136 -10.30 4.64 1.23
CA GLN A 136 -10.52 6.09 1.38
C GLN A 136 -9.37 6.93 0.80
N LYS A 137 -8.12 6.49 0.96
CA LYS A 137 -6.97 7.21 0.38
C LYS A 137 -6.93 7.03 -1.14
N ALA A 138 -7.26 5.84 -1.65
CA ALA A 138 -7.38 5.59 -3.09
C ALA A 138 -8.45 6.48 -3.75
N ILE A 139 -9.62 6.62 -3.11
CA ILE A 139 -10.69 7.53 -3.55
C ILE A 139 -10.18 8.98 -3.62
N ASN A 140 -9.43 9.43 -2.62
CA ASN A 140 -8.87 10.79 -2.61
C ASN A 140 -7.91 10.99 -3.79
N ASP A 141 -7.02 10.04 -4.07
CA ASP A 141 -6.06 10.14 -5.17
C ASP A 141 -6.76 10.15 -6.54
N TYR A 142 -7.71 9.26 -6.78
CA TYR A 142 -8.49 9.29 -8.02
C TYR A 142 -9.30 10.58 -8.17
N SER A 143 -9.81 11.14 -7.08
CA SER A 143 -10.48 12.44 -7.10
C SER A 143 -9.50 13.58 -7.44
N SER A 144 -8.28 13.54 -6.92
CA SER A 144 -7.20 14.47 -7.27
C SER A 144 -6.84 14.38 -8.75
N TYR A 145 -6.71 13.16 -9.30
CA TYR A 145 -6.50 12.96 -10.75
C TYR A 145 -7.59 13.66 -11.59
N LEU A 146 -8.87 13.42 -11.27
CA LEU A 146 -10.01 14.02 -11.99
C LEU A 146 -10.08 15.55 -11.87
N SER A 147 -9.42 16.15 -10.87
CA SER A 147 -9.33 17.60 -10.71
C SER A 147 -8.22 18.24 -11.56
N LEU A 148 -7.17 17.46 -11.89
CA LEU A 148 -5.97 17.93 -12.59
C LEU A 148 -6.00 17.64 -14.09
N GLU A 149 -6.55 16.52 -14.52
CA GLU A 149 -6.58 16.11 -15.93
C GLU A 149 -7.98 15.65 -16.37
N ARG A 150 -8.32 15.93 -17.64
CA ARG A 150 -9.53 15.45 -18.32
C ARG A 150 -9.17 14.75 -19.62
N SER A 151 -8.64 13.54 -19.53
CA SER A 151 -8.71 12.59 -20.65
C SER A 151 -10.07 11.88 -20.57
N PRO A 152 -10.99 12.03 -21.55
CA PRO A 152 -12.36 11.50 -21.42
C PRO A 152 -12.43 9.98 -21.21
N GLN A 153 -11.50 9.23 -21.81
CA GLN A 153 -11.43 7.78 -21.69
C GLN A 153 -10.99 7.37 -20.28
N GLN A 154 -9.85 7.90 -19.80
CA GLN A 154 -9.37 7.61 -18.45
C GLN A 154 -10.33 8.15 -17.38
N GLU A 155 -10.96 9.31 -17.59
CA GLU A 155 -11.99 9.83 -16.71
C GLU A 155 -13.13 8.84 -16.49
N THR A 156 -13.62 8.21 -17.56
CA THR A 156 -14.72 7.23 -17.49
C THR A 156 -14.31 6.01 -16.65
N GLU A 157 -13.11 5.49 -16.89
CA GLU A 157 -12.57 4.34 -16.14
C GLU A 157 -12.37 4.70 -14.66
N ILE A 158 -11.77 5.85 -14.36
CA ILE A 158 -11.51 6.32 -12.99
C ILE A 158 -12.82 6.58 -12.25
N ARG A 159 -13.84 7.15 -12.90
CA ARG A 159 -15.18 7.33 -12.29
C ARG A 159 -15.85 6.01 -11.95
N ARG A 160 -15.69 5.00 -12.81
CA ARG A 160 -16.19 3.64 -12.52
C ARG A 160 -15.47 3.05 -11.31
N MET A 161 -14.14 3.16 -11.26
CA MET A 161 -13.34 2.68 -10.13
C MET A 161 -13.74 3.40 -8.83
N LEU A 162 -13.97 4.71 -8.86
CA LEU A 162 -14.45 5.48 -7.72
C LEU A 162 -15.80 4.96 -7.17
N GLY A 163 -16.76 4.66 -8.04
CA GLY A 163 -18.05 4.09 -7.62
C GLY A 163 -17.88 2.76 -6.90
N LEU A 164 -17.09 1.85 -7.48
CA LEU A 164 -16.79 0.55 -6.86
C LEU A 164 -16.08 0.69 -5.51
N LEU A 165 -15.11 1.60 -5.41
CA LEU A 165 -14.39 1.83 -4.15
C LEU A 165 -15.28 2.46 -3.07
N GLN A 166 -16.22 3.32 -3.46
CA GLN A 166 -17.20 3.89 -2.54
C GLN A 166 -18.12 2.80 -1.98
N GLU A 167 -18.63 1.91 -2.84
CA GLU A 167 -19.43 0.76 -2.41
C GLU A 167 -18.65 -0.13 -1.43
N ILE A 168 -17.42 -0.53 -1.79
CA ILE A 168 -16.55 -1.33 -0.93
C ILE A 168 -16.29 -0.64 0.41
N LEU A 169 -16.03 0.67 0.40
CA LEU A 169 -15.75 1.42 1.62
C LEU A 169 -16.97 1.47 2.54
N GLU A 170 -18.17 1.67 1.99
CA GLU A 170 -19.40 1.69 2.78
C GLU A 170 -19.75 0.30 3.32
N GLU A 171 -19.52 -0.77 2.54
CA GLU A 171 -19.65 -2.15 3.01
C GLU A 171 -18.68 -2.46 4.18
N GLU A 172 -17.41 -2.07 4.06
CA GLU A 172 -16.42 -2.25 5.12
C GLU A 172 -16.78 -1.46 6.40
N LYS A 173 -17.24 -0.21 6.26
CA LYS A 173 -17.74 0.58 7.39
C LYS A 173 -18.95 -0.07 8.06
N ALA A 174 -19.91 -0.54 7.27
CA ALA A 174 -21.11 -1.21 7.78
C ALA A 174 -20.76 -2.51 8.51
N ARG A 175 -19.82 -3.29 7.97
CA ARG A 175 -19.30 -4.50 8.61
C ARG A 175 -18.67 -4.20 9.98
N ILE A 176 -17.77 -3.22 10.04
CA ILE A 176 -17.12 -2.80 11.29
C ILE A 176 -18.17 -2.31 12.31
N ALA A 177 -19.12 -1.49 11.87
CA ALA A 177 -20.19 -0.98 12.74
C ALA A 177 -21.08 -2.11 13.30
N ALA A 178 -21.39 -3.12 12.48
CA ALA A 178 -22.18 -4.27 12.90
C ALA A 178 -21.40 -5.17 13.89
N GLU A 179 -20.10 -5.40 13.67
CA GLU A 179 -19.24 -6.12 14.61
C GLU A 179 -19.15 -5.39 15.96
N ASP A 180 -18.97 -4.07 15.94
CA ASP A 180 -18.96 -3.22 17.13
C ASP A 180 -20.30 -3.22 17.87
N ALA A 181 -21.42 -3.18 17.14
CA ALA A 181 -22.75 -3.21 17.74
C ALA A 181 -23.01 -4.55 18.46
N LYS A 182 -22.67 -5.68 17.81
CA LYS A 182 -22.77 -7.01 18.43
C LYS A 182 -21.90 -7.13 19.68
N ARG A 183 -20.68 -6.60 19.65
CA ARG A 183 -19.80 -6.58 20.82
C ARG A 183 -20.42 -5.81 21.99
N ARG A 184 -20.97 -4.61 21.74
CA ARG A 184 -21.65 -3.81 22.77
C ARG A 184 -22.90 -4.49 23.33
N GLU A 185 -23.67 -5.17 22.49
CA GLU A 185 -24.85 -5.92 22.91
C GLU A 185 -24.47 -7.08 23.85
N GLU A 186 -23.44 -7.85 23.49
CA GLU A 186 -22.94 -8.95 24.32
C GLU A 186 -22.36 -8.43 25.65
N GLU A 187 -21.57 -7.36 25.62
CA GLU A 187 -21.07 -6.71 26.84
C GLU A 187 -22.20 -6.22 27.76
N ALA A 188 -23.25 -5.59 27.18
CA ALA A 188 -24.41 -5.15 27.93
C ALA A 188 -25.20 -6.32 28.53
N ARG A 189 -25.34 -7.42 27.79
CA ARG A 189 -26.00 -8.64 28.25
C ARG A 189 -25.23 -9.30 29.39
N GLN A 190 -23.91 -9.42 29.28
CA GLN A 190 -23.05 -9.97 30.32
C GLN A 190 -23.12 -9.13 31.59
N LYS A 191 -23.09 -7.80 31.46
CA LYS A 191 -23.27 -6.90 32.59
C LYS A 191 -24.64 -7.07 33.25
N ALA A 192 -25.72 -7.10 32.47
CA ALA A 192 -27.06 -7.30 33.01
C ALA A 192 -27.23 -8.65 33.73
N LEU A 193 -26.61 -9.71 33.21
CA LEU A 193 -26.59 -11.02 33.87
C LEU A 193 -25.82 -10.97 35.19
N LEU A 194 -24.65 -10.31 35.22
CA LEU A 194 -23.87 -10.14 36.43
C LEU A 194 -24.64 -9.35 37.50
N ASP A 195 -25.26 -8.23 37.11
CA ASP A 195 -26.07 -7.40 38.01
C ASP A 195 -27.26 -8.21 38.57
N SER A 196 -27.92 -9.03 37.74
CA SER A 196 -29.00 -9.92 38.18
C SER A 196 -28.53 -11.01 39.15
N VAL A 197 -27.35 -11.60 38.92
CA VAL A 197 -26.77 -12.62 39.81
C VAL A 197 -26.39 -11.99 41.15
N LEU A 198 -25.78 -10.79 41.15
CA LEU A 198 -25.42 -10.07 42.38
C LEU A 198 -26.64 -9.73 43.22
N SER A 199 -27.70 -9.17 42.60
CA SER A 199 -28.95 -8.88 43.31
C SER A 199 -29.60 -10.12 43.92
N SER A 200 -29.57 -11.26 43.22
CA SER A 200 -30.11 -12.51 43.76
C SER A 200 -29.29 -13.06 44.93
N LEU A 201 -27.96 -12.81 44.94
CA LEU A 201 -27.10 -13.19 46.07
C LEU A 201 -27.31 -12.30 47.29
N ASP A 202 -27.54 -11.00 47.08
CA ASP A 202 -27.84 -10.04 48.16
C ASP A 202 -29.16 -10.41 48.86
N ASP A 203 -30.22 -10.72 48.10
CA ASP A 203 -31.52 -11.14 48.66
C ASP A 203 -31.40 -12.40 49.54
N VAL A 204 -30.61 -13.39 49.12
CA VAL A 204 -30.35 -14.61 49.92
C VAL A 204 -29.54 -14.29 51.18
N GLY A 205 -28.62 -13.33 51.11
CA GLY A 205 -27.87 -12.85 52.27
C GLY A 205 -28.77 -12.19 53.33
N GLU A 206 -29.76 -11.41 52.91
CA GLU A 206 -30.74 -10.79 53.80
C GLU A 206 -31.73 -11.81 54.38
N GLU A 207 -32.23 -12.75 53.57
CA GLU A 207 -33.13 -13.81 54.04
C GLU A 207 -32.45 -14.71 55.11
N THR A 208 -31.19 -15.07 54.91
CA THR A 208 -30.44 -15.90 55.88
C THR A 208 -30.12 -15.16 57.19
N GLN A 209 -29.87 -13.85 57.16
CA GLN A 209 -29.73 -13.04 58.38
C GLN A 209 -31.07 -12.96 59.15
N SER A 210 -32.19 -12.82 58.45
CA SER A 210 -33.52 -12.78 59.07
C SER A 210 -33.90 -14.13 59.71
N LEU A 211 -33.52 -15.24 59.10
CA LEU A 211 -33.73 -16.59 59.63
C LEU A 211 -32.83 -16.89 60.84
N SER A 212 -31.60 -16.37 60.85
CA SER A 212 -30.70 -16.47 62.02
C SER A 212 -31.21 -15.70 63.24
N ALA A 213 -32.02 -14.66 63.06
CA ALA A 213 -32.62 -13.91 64.16
C ALA A 213 -33.93 -14.54 64.66
N GLY A 214 -34.54 -15.48 63.92
CA GLY A 214 -35.83 -16.08 64.21
C GLY A 214 -35.79 -17.37 65.05
N THR A 215 -34.61 -17.90 65.41
CA THR A 215 -34.48 -19.17 66.16
C THR A 215 -34.19 -19.01 67.65
N GLU A 216 -34.22 -17.80 68.21
CA GLU A 216 -33.99 -17.56 69.65
C GLU A 216 -35.18 -17.93 70.58
N GLY A 217 -36.18 -18.67 70.09
CA GLY A 217 -37.41 -18.96 70.81
C GLY A 217 -37.87 -20.41 70.77
N ILE A 218 -36.96 -21.39 70.79
CA ILE A 218 -37.34 -22.79 71.06
C ILE A 218 -37.09 -23.02 72.56
N GLU A 219 -38.16 -22.98 73.36
CA GLU A 219 -38.14 -23.47 74.74
C GLU A 219 -37.69 -24.94 74.72
N GLU A 220 -36.54 -25.22 75.35
CA GLU A 220 -36.12 -26.58 75.65
C GLU A 220 -37.18 -27.23 76.57
N PRO A 221 -37.66 -28.45 76.27
CA PRO A 221 -38.55 -29.13 77.18
C PRO A 221 -37.77 -29.54 78.44
N ASP A 222 -38.24 -29.11 79.60
CA ASP A 222 -37.73 -29.49 80.92
C ASP A 222 -37.64 -31.02 81.05
N VAL A 223 -36.42 -31.56 80.94
CA VAL A 223 -36.14 -32.96 81.26
C VAL A 223 -35.88 -33.04 82.77
N ILE A 224 -36.90 -33.39 83.53
CA ILE A 224 -36.76 -33.77 84.94
C ILE A 224 -36.08 -35.14 85.00
N ILE A 225 -34.80 -35.16 85.39
CA ILE A 225 -34.08 -36.39 85.75
C ILE A 225 -34.28 -36.62 87.24
N GLU A 226 -35.14 -37.57 87.61
CA GLU A 226 -35.18 -38.15 88.96
C GLU A 226 -33.92 -39.01 89.18
N LEU A 227 -33.08 -38.61 90.13
CA LEU A 227 -32.05 -39.44 90.73
C LEU A 227 -32.67 -40.18 91.93
N VAL A 228 -32.87 -41.49 91.79
CA VAL A 228 -33.17 -42.40 92.90
C VAL A 228 -31.85 -43.01 93.38
N GLU A 229 -31.59 -42.89 94.68
CA GLU A 229 -30.48 -43.51 95.43
C GLU A 229 -30.50 -45.05 95.38
#